data_AF-A0A732NM38-F1
#
_entry.id   AF-A0A732NM38-F1
#
_cell.length_a   1.000
_cell.length_b   1.000
_cell.length_c   1.000
_cell.angle_alpha   90.00
_cell.angle_beta   90.00
_cell.angle_gamma   90.00
#
_symmetry.space_group_name_H-M   'P 1'
#
loop_
_entity.id
_entity.type
_entity.pdbx_description
1 polymer ?
#
loop_
_entity_poly.entity_id
_entity_poly.type
_entity_poly.pdbx_seq_one_letter_code
_entity_poly.pdbx_strand_id
1 'polypeptide(L)'
;IAEAVDYGEKKTGLRVSGLAFGGILFFQKFGMGIAGGILGFLLSHFGYQADVEQSARSLTGIALMMTLIPALFHLAVGLLMKKYLINNEYYRDIQLALAQKQA
;
A
#
# COMPACT_ATOMS: atom_id res chain seq x y z
N ILE A 1 -5.00 6.13 7.52
CA ILE A 1 -5.53 7.17 6.57
C ILE A 1 -6.16 8.31 7.35
N ALA A 2 -7.18 8.03 8.16
CA ALA A 2 -7.82 9.03 9.02
C ALA A 2 -6.80 9.79 9.87
N GLU A 3 -5.85 9.09 10.48
CA GLU A 3 -4.76 9.69 11.28
C GLU A 3 -3.95 10.74 10.50
N ALA A 4 -3.63 10.46 9.24
CA ALA A 4 -2.89 11.38 8.38
C ALA A 4 -3.74 12.59 7.96
N VAL A 5 -5.05 12.39 7.78
CA VAL A 5 -6.01 13.47 7.50
C VAL A 5 -6.12 14.40 8.72
N ASP A 6 -6.27 13.82 9.91
CA ASP A 6 -6.39 14.58 11.16
C ASP A 6 -5.08 15.32 11.48
N TYR A 7 -3.93 14.69 11.26
CA TYR A 7 -2.62 15.36 11.35
C TYR A 7 -2.50 16.53 10.36
N GLY A 8 -2.95 16.32 9.12
CA GLY A 8 -3.01 17.37 8.10
C GLY A 8 -3.90 18.53 8.53
N GLU A 9 -5.11 18.25 9.00
CA GLU A 9 -6.05 19.23 9.51
C GLU A 9 -5.49 20.02 10.70
N LYS A 10 -4.80 19.36 11.63
CA LYS A 10 -4.11 20.05 12.73
C LYS A 10 -3.04 21.01 12.23
N LYS A 11 -2.32 20.65 11.16
CA LYS A 11 -1.20 21.45 10.62
C LYS A 11 -1.66 22.59 9.70
N THR A 12 -2.69 22.37 8.89
CA THR A 12 -3.13 23.31 7.84
C THR A 12 -4.46 23.98 8.15
N GLY A 13 -5.20 23.48 9.13
CA GLY A 13 -6.56 23.92 9.44
C GLY A 13 -7.64 23.43 8.46
N LEU A 14 -7.26 22.69 7.41
CA LEU A 14 -8.17 22.24 6.36
C LEU A 14 -8.33 20.71 6.39
N ARG A 15 -9.58 20.25 6.47
CA ARG A 15 -9.91 18.82 6.38
C ARG A 15 -10.08 18.39 4.94
N VAL A 16 -9.12 17.61 4.42
CA VAL A 16 -9.10 17.12 3.03
C VAL A 16 -9.31 15.62 2.92
N SER A 17 -10.28 15.08 3.67
CA SER A 17 -10.57 13.65 3.72
C SER A 17 -10.93 13.06 2.35
N GLY A 18 -11.81 13.72 1.58
CA GLY A 18 -12.24 13.26 0.26
C GLY A 18 -11.08 13.04 -0.71
N LEU A 19 -10.15 13.99 -0.77
CA LEU A 19 -8.95 13.89 -1.61
C LEU A 19 -8.02 12.77 -1.13
N ALA A 20 -7.83 12.63 0.18
CA ALA A 20 -6.97 11.59 0.76
C ALA A 20 -7.50 10.16 0.47
N PHE A 21 -8.79 9.92 0.74
CA PHE A 21 -9.41 8.62 0.44
C PHE A 21 -9.49 8.36 -1.07
N GLY A 22 -9.85 9.37 -1.86
CA GLY A 22 -9.89 9.27 -3.32
C GLY A 22 -8.54 8.95 -3.94
N GLY A 23 -7.47 9.60 -3.46
CA GLY A 23 -6.10 9.33 -3.92
C GLY A 23 -5.66 7.89 -3.66
N ILE A 24 -5.97 7.35 -2.48
CA ILE A 24 -5.61 5.96 -2.15
C ILE A 24 -6.36 4.97 -3.04
N LEU A 25 -7.66 5.16 -3.23
CA LEU A 25 -8.47 4.31 -4.10
C LEU A 25 -7.99 4.39 -5.56
N PHE A 26 -7.61 5.58 -6.01
CA PHE A 26 -7.02 5.77 -7.34
C PHE A 26 -5.73 4.95 -7.48
N PHE A 27 -4.77 5.10 -6.57
CA PHE A 27 -3.50 4.38 -6.64
C PHE A 27 -3.65 2.87 -6.48
N GLN A 28 -4.63 2.40 -5.68
CA GLN A 28 -4.96 0.97 -5.60
C GLN A 28 -5.41 0.43 -6.96
N LYS A 29 -6.36 1.10 -7.62
CA LYS A 29 -6.85 0.67 -8.93
C LYS A 29 -5.78 0.78 -10.02
N PHE A 30 -5.03 1.87 -10.02
CA PHE A 30 -3.93 2.08 -10.94
C PHE A 30 -2.85 0.99 -10.79
N GLY A 31 -2.46 0.70 -9.55
CA GLY A 31 -1.53 -0.38 -9.24
C GLY A 31 -2.04 -1.75 -9.69
N MET A 32 -3.32 -2.07 -9.46
CA MET A 32 -3.94 -3.31 -9.96
C MET A 32 -3.89 -3.39 -11.49
N GLY A 33 -4.14 -2.28 -12.20
CA GLY A 33 -4.05 -2.24 -13.66
C GLY A 33 -2.64 -2.55 -14.17
N ILE A 34 -1.62 -1.96 -13.54
CA ILE A 34 -0.21 -2.24 -13.87
C ILE A 34 0.18 -3.69 -13.50
N ALA A 35 -0.30 -4.19 -12.37
CA ALA A 35 0.05 -5.50 -11.84
C ALA A 35 -0.29 -6.63 -12.83
N GLY A 36 -1.41 -6.53 -13.57
CA GLY A 36 -1.77 -7.51 -14.59
C GLY A 36 -0.72 -7.65 -15.70
N GLY A 37 -0.18 -6.53 -16.20
CA GLY A 37 0.87 -6.54 -17.22
C GLY A 37 2.19 -7.10 -16.71
N ILE A 38 2.59 -6.72 -15.49
CA ILE A 38 3.79 -7.26 -14.83
C ILE A 38 3.65 -8.76 -14.61
N LEU A 39 2.49 -9.22 -14.12
CA LEU A 39 2.22 -10.64 -13.89
C LEU A 39 2.32 -11.44 -15.19
N GLY A 40 1.72 -10.96 -16.29
CA GLY A 40 1.82 -11.61 -17.60
C GLY A 40 3.26 -11.70 -18.11
N PHE A 41 4.03 -10.62 -17.98
CA PHE A 41 5.45 -10.63 -18.33
C PHE A 41 6.25 -11.64 -17.51
N LEU A 42 6.05 -11.69 -16.19
CA LEU A 42 6.75 -12.63 -15.31
C LEU A 42 6.37 -14.09 -15.62
N LEU A 43 5.09 -14.39 -15.81
CA LEU A 43 4.64 -15.71 -16.21
C LEU A 43 5.30 -16.17 -17.51
N SER A 44 5.34 -15.29 -18.53
CA SER A 44 6.04 -15.56 -19.79
C SER A 44 7.54 -15.79 -19.58
N HIS A 45 8.19 -14.95 -18.78
CA HIS A 45 9.62 -15.06 -18.48
C HIS A 45 10.00 -16.38 -17.79
N PHE A 46 9.12 -16.90 -16.93
CA PHE A 46 9.29 -18.18 -16.25
C PHE A 46 8.80 -19.38 -17.07
N GLY A 47 8.29 -19.16 -18.29
CA GLY A 47 7.87 -20.22 -19.20
C GLY A 47 6.54 -20.88 -18.79
N TYR A 48 5.62 -20.11 -18.22
CA TYR A 48 4.27 -20.59 -17.93
C TYR A 48 3.53 -20.93 -19.22
N GLN A 49 2.84 -22.07 -19.24
CA GLN A 49 1.91 -22.46 -20.31
C GLN A 49 0.58 -22.90 -19.72
N ALA A 50 -0.55 -22.49 -20.31
CA ALA A 50 -1.86 -22.90 -19.81
C ALA A 50 -2.14 -24.38 -20.12
N ASP A 51 -2.96 -25.02 -19.27
CA ASP A 51 -3.56 -26.34 -19.51
C ASP A 51 -2.57 -27.50 -19.73
N VAL A 52 -1.33 -27.36 -19.24
CA VAL A 52 -0.31 -28.41 -19.27
C VAL A 52 0.38 -28.55 -17.91
N GLU A 53 1.06 -29.68 -17.69
CA GLU A 53 1.94 -29.82 -16.54
C GLU A 53 3.09 -28.79 -16.62
N GLN A 54 3.28 -28.05 -15.54
CA GLN A 54 4.25 -26.94 -15.50
C GLN A 54 5.67 -27.45 -15.27
N SER A 55 6.63 -26.82 -15.92
CA SER A 55 8.05 -27.07 -15.65
C SER A 55 8.43 -26.63 -14.23
N ALA A 56 9.48 -27.25 -13.67
CA ALA A 56 10.03 -26.84 -12.37
C ALA A 56 10.40 -25.34 -12.31
N ARG A 57 10.85 -24.77 -13.43
CA ARG A 57 11.15 -23.34 -13.55
C ARG A 57 9.90 -22.48 -13.44
N SER A 58 8.82 -22.86 -14.13
CA SER A 58 7.53 -22.15 -14.10
C SER A 58 6.95 -22.17 -12.69
N LEU A 59 6.98 -23.33 -12.02
CA LEU A 59 6.53 -23.49 -10.63
C LEU A 59 7.35 -22.63 -9.66
N THR A 60 8.67 -22.59 -9.82
CA THR A 60 9.55 -21.71 -9.02
C THR A 60 9.17 -20.25 -9.21
N GLY A 61 8.93 -19.82 -10.46
CA GLY A 61 8.47 -18.46 -10.77
C GLY A 61 7.16 -18.10 -10.05
N ILE A 62 6.17 -18.99 -10.12
CA ILE A 62 4.88 -18.82 -9.43
C ILE A 62 5.09 -18.71 -7.92
N ALA A 63 5.89 -19.60 -7.32
CA ALA A 63 6.20 -19.55 -5.90
C ALA A 63 6.84 -18.20 -5.51
N LEU A 64 7.78 -17.68 -6.29
CA LEU A 64 8.41 -16.37 -6.06
C LEU A 64 7.40 -15.22 -6.13
N MET A 65 6.49 -15.24 -7.11
CA MET A 65 5.44 -14.24 -7.28
C MET A 65 4.43 -14.21 -6.13
N MET A 66 4.20 -15.34 -5.45
CA MET A 66 3.31 -15.41 -4.29
C MET A 66 4.01 -15.21 -2.95
N THR A 67 5.35 -15.30 -2.89
CA THR A 67 6.11 -15.27 -1.63
C THR A 67 7.11 -14.11 -1.58
N LEU A 68 8.31 -14.30 -2.14
CA LEU A 68 9.42 -13.38 -1.98
C LEU A 68 9.18 -12.01 -2.63
N ILE A 69 8.54 -11.97 -3.80
CA ILE A 69 8.28 -10.69 -4.48
C ILE A 69 7.35 -9.81 -3.63
N PRO A 70 6.15 -10.27 -3.19
CA PRO A 70 5.33 -9.53 -2.24
C PRO A 70 6.04 -9.22 -0.93
N ALA A 71 6.84 -10.14 -0.39
CA ALA A 71 7.56 -9.93 0.87
C ALA A 71 8.55 -8.77 0.78
N LEU A 72 9.24 -8.59 -0.35
CA LEU A 72 10.14 -7.45 -0.57
C LEU A 72 9.41 -6.10 -0.54
N PHE A 73 8.22 -6.02 -1.15
CA PHE A 73 7.41 -4.80 -1.08
C PHE A 73 6.91 -4.52 0.35
N HIS A 74 6.49 -5.55 1.08
CA HIS A 74 6.10 -5.40 2.49
C HIS A 74 7.28 -4.97 3.38
N LEU A 75 8.48 -5.52 3.12
CA LEU A 75 9.69 -5.10 3.82
C LEU A 75 10.01 -3.63 3.53
N ALA A 76 9.91 -3.20 2.27
CA ALA A 76 10.10 -1.80 1.91
C ALA A 76 9.12 -0.88 2.64
N VAL A 77 7.82 -1.25 2.70
CA VAL A 77 6.81 -0.51 3.48
C VAL A 77 7.19 -0.49 4.97
N GLY A 78 7.56 -1.63 5.55
CA GLY A 78 7.99 -1.72 6.95
C GLY A 78 9.20 -0.83 7.26
N LEU A 79 10.16 -0.74 6.35
CA LEU A 79 11.32 0.15 6.49
C LEU A 79 10.92 1.63 6.41
N LEU A 80 9.98 1.99 5.52
CA LEU A 80 9.44 3.35 5.45
C LEU A 80 8.68 3.73 6.72
N MET A 81 7.96 2.78 7.32
CA MET A 81 7.21 3.00 8.56
C MET A 81 8.11 3.32 9.76
N LYS A 82 9.41 3.01 9.72
CA LYS A 82 10.36 3.47 10.77
C LYS A 82 10.45 4.99 10.89
N LYS A 83 10.13 5.72 9.81
CA LYS A 83 10.10 7.19 9.80
C LYS A 83 8.69 7.75 10.02
N TYR A 84 7.72 6.90 10.32
CA TYR A 84 6.34 7.34 10.54
C TYR A 84 6.21 8.05 11.88
N LEU A 85 5.75 9.30 11.83
CA LEU A 85 5.68 10.19 12.99
C LEU A 85 4.52 9.85 13.95
N ILE A 86 3.40 9.40 13.39
CA ILE A 86 2.15 9.28 14.14
C ILE A 86 2.17 7.98 14.95
N ASN A 87 2.43 8.13 16.25
CA ASN A 87 2.27 7.08 17.24
C ASN A 87 0.98 7.30 18.06
N ASN A 88 0.63 6.35 18.92
CA ASN A 88 -0.62 6.38 19.67
C ASN A 88 -0.76 7.62 20.59
N GLU A 89 0.32 8.03 21.24
CA GLU A 89 0.32 9.19 22.14
C GLU A 89 0.12 10.48 21.34
N TYR A 90 0.93 10.65 20.28
CA TYR A 90 0.84 11.80 19.39
C TYR A 90 -0.53 11.89 18.71
N TYR A 91 -1.12 10.75 18.34
CA TYR A 91 -2.45 10.74 17.73
C TYR A 91 -3.53 11.15 18.73
N ARG A 92 -3.44 10.71 19.99
CA ARG A 92 -4.37 11.15 21.04
C ARG A 92 -4.30 12.66 21.26
N ASP A 93 -3.11 13.25 21.24
CA ASP A 93 -2.94 14.70 21.36
C ASP A 93 -3.57 15.45 20.17
N ILE A 94 -3.45 14.90 18.96
CA ILE A 94 -4.13 15.44 17.76
C ILE A 94 -5.65 15.43 17.97
N GLN A 95 -6.23 14.31 18.42
CA GLN A 95 -7.67 14.19 18.64
C GLN A 95 -8.19 15.20 19.67
N LEU A 96 -7.49 15.37 20.80
CA LEU A 96 -7.87 16.34 21.82
C LEU A 96 -7.83 17.77 21.30
N ALA A 97 -6.79 18.14 20.55
CA ALA A 97 -6.66 19.47 19.97
C ALA A 97 -7.77 19.77 18.95
N LEU A 98 -8.17 18.78 18.14
CA LEU A 98 -9.26 18.93 17.17
C LEU A 98 -10.62 19.01 17.88
N ALA A 99 -10.86 18.23 18.93
CA ALA A 99 -12.10 18.27 19.70
C ALA A 99 -12.32 19.63 20.38
N GLN A 100 -11.26 20.23 20.96
CA GLN A 100 -11.32 21.56 21.55
C GLN A 100 -11.64 22.67 20.54
N LYS A 101 -11.21 22.52 19.28
CA LYS A 101 -11.51 23.47 18.20
C LYS A 101 -12.96 23.42 17.73
N GLN A 102 -13.64 22.30 17.97
CA GLN A 102 -15.03 22.05 17.56
C GLN A 102 -16.05 22.38 18.66
N ALA A 103 -15.60 22.61 19.90
CA ALA A 103 -16.41 23.04 21.04
C ALA A 103 -16.52 24.57 21.09
#